data_AF-A0A7Z8K3W1-F1
#
_entry.id   AF-A0A7Z8K3W1-F1
#
_cell.length_a   1.000
_cell.length_b   1.000
_cell.length_c   1.000
_cell.angle_alpha   90.00
_cell.angle_beta   90.00
_cell.angle_gamma   90.00
#
_symmetry.space_group_name_H-M   'P 1'
#
loop_
_entity.id
_entity.type
_entity.pdbx_description
1 polymer ?
#
loop_
_entity_poly.entity_id
_entity_poly.type
_entity_poly.pdbx_seq_one_letter_code
_entity_poly.pdbx_strand_id
1 'polypeptide(L)' 'MAQRVLYERPDGRWGWRLKADNGQVIATDGTQGYENEQDARSMADRIIGGEFAYADKKISRQPN' A
#
# COMPACT_ATOMS: atom_id res chain seq x y z
N MET A 1 8.94 -12.02 10.19
CA MET A 1 8.10 -12.13 8.97
C MET A 1 7.51 -10.76 8.68
N ALA A 2 7.36 -10.40 7.40
CA ALA A 2 6.70 -9.16 7.03
C ALA A 2 5.21 -9.18 7.40
N GLN A 3 4.64 -8.02 7.68
CA GLN A 3 3.26 -7.87 8.12
C GLN A 3 2.52 -6.84 7.27
N ARG A 4 1.37 -7.23 6.74
CA ARG A 4 0.39 -6.31 6.15
C ARG A 4 -0.49 -5.75 7.27
N VAL A 5 -0.52 -4.43 7.42
CA VAL A 5 -1.28 -3.74 8.46
C VAL A 5 -2.30 -2.82 7.82
N LEU A 6 -3.57 -3.00 8.18
CA LEU A 6 -4.65 -2.07 7.87
C LEU A 6 -4.83 -1.08 9.02
N TYR A 7 -5.17 0.16 8.71
CA TYR A 7 -5.40 1.19 9.70
C TYR A 7 -6.38 2.24 9.19
N GLU A 8 -7.15 2.81 10.11
CA GLU A 8 -7.95 4.01 9.86
C GLU A 8 -7.04 5.24 9.90
N ARG A 9 -7.25 6.14 8.95
CA ARG A 9 -6.49 7.36 8.76
C ARG A 9 -7.20 8.52 9.47
N PRO A 10 -6.50 9.64 9.76
CA PRO A 10 -7.13 10.79 10.42
C PRO A 10 -8.29 11.41 9.63
N ASP A 11 -8.36 11.20 8.32
CA ASP A 11 -9.44 11.66 7.44
C ASP A 11 -10.63 10.69 7.38
N GLY A 12 -10.68 9.68 8.25
CA GLY A 12 -11.75 8.66 8.28
C GLY A 12 -11.67 7.63 7.15
N ARG A 13 -10.62 7.72 6.32
CA ARG A 13 -10.36 6.73 5.27
C ARG A 13 -9.54 5.57 5.80
N TRP A 14 -9.45 4.52 5.01
CA TRP A 14 -8.63 3.36 5.31
C TRP A 14 -7.32 3.39 4.53
N GLY A 15 -6.26 2.88 5.13
CA GLY A 15 -4.95 2.72 4.48
C GLY A 15 -4.33 1.36 4.79
N TRP A 16 -3.25 1.04 4.09
CA TRP A 16 -2.46 -0.15 4.37
C TRP A 16 -0.96 0.15 4.34
N ARG A 17 -0.21 -0.58 5.16
CA ARG A 17 1.25 -0.54 5.18
C ARG A 17 1.82 -1.94 5.19
N LEU A 18 2.93 -2.14 4.50
CA LEU A 18 3.75 -3.33 4.62
C LEU A 18 4.90 -3.03 5.57
N LYS A 19 5.00 -3.79 6.65
CA LYS A 19 6.12 -3.73 7.60
C LYS A 19 7.07 -4.89 7.36
N ALA A 20 8.37 -4.61 7.32
CA ALA A 20 9.40 -5.62 7.37
C ALA A 20 9.41 -6.32 8.74
N ASP A 21 10.19 -7.39 8.86
CA ASP A 21 10.36 -8.14 10.10
C ASP A 21 10.96 -7.30 11.25
N ASN A 22 11.76 -6.30 10.92
CA ASN A 22 12.29 -5.30 11.86
C ASN A 22 11.26 -4.23 12.27
N GLY A 23 10.02 -4.33 11.80
CA GLY A 23 8.92 -3.41 12.11
C GLY A 23 8.88 -2.12 11.28
N GLN A 24 9.88 -1.87 10.42
CA GLN A 24 9.91 -0.68 9.56
C GLN A 24 8.90 -0.78 8.42
N VAL A 25 8.25 0.34 8.09
CA VAL A 25 7.34 0.44 6.95
C VAL A 25 8.15 0.51 5.66
N ILE A 26 7.91 -0.41 4.73
CA ILE A 26 8.63 -0.52 3.45
C ILE A 26 7.73 -0.20 2.24
N ALA A 27 6.40 -0.20 2.42
CA ALA A 27 5.44 0.23 1.40
C ALA A 27 4.14 0.73 2.07
N THR A 28 3.41 1.62 1.40
CA THR A 28 2.13 2.18 1.85
C THR A 28 1.22 2.46 0.66
N ASP A 29 -0.09 2.50 0.89
CA ASP A 29 -1.14 2.82 -0.07
C ASP A 29 -1.07 4.21 -0.74
N GLY A 30 -0.26 5.12 -0.19
CA GLY A 30 -0.15 6.50 -0.66
C GLY A 30 -0.97 7.49 0.19
N THR A 31 -1.39 8.60 -0.42
CA THR A 31 -1.97 9.74 0.31
C THR A 31 -3.50 9.85 0.25
N GLN A 32 -4.17 9.18 -0.68
CA GLN A 32 -5.61 9.31 -0.83
C GLN A 32 -6.41 8.44 0.16
N GLY A 33 -5.95 7.23 0.47
CA GLY A 33 -6.70 6.25 1.24
C GLY A 33 -7.91 5.67 0.50
N TYR A 34 -8.59 4.71 1.13
CA TYR A 34 -9.77 4.00 0.64
C TYR A 34 -11.01 4.37 1.45
N GLU A 35 -12.19 4.22 0.86
CA GLU A 35 -13.45 4.57 1.53
C GLU A 35 -13.79 3.63 2.70
N ASN A 36 -13.33 2.37 2.64
CA ASN A 36 -13.61 1.36 3.65
C ASN A 36 -12.46 0.36 3.82
N GLU A 37 -12.52 -0.41 4.91
CA GLU A 37 -11.50 -1.42 5.24
C GLU A 37 -11.34 -2.49 4.16
N GLN A 38 -12.47 -2.93 3.57
CA GLN A 38 -12.48 -4.03 2.61
C GLN A 38 -11.72 -3.67 1.33
N ASP A 39 -11.84 -2.43 0.86
CA ASP A 39 -11.13 -1.94 -0.31
C ASP A 39 -9.63 -1.83 -0.04
N ALA A 40 -9.25 -1.30 1.13
CA ALA A 40 -7.86 -1.24 1.56
C ALA A 40 -7.24 -2.64 1.69
N ARG A 41 -7.97 -3.58 2.28
CA ARG A 41 -7.59 -4.99 2.40
C ARG A 41 -7.35 -5.62 1.04
N SER A 42 -8.35 -5.51 0.17
CA SER A 42 -8.33 -6.12 -1.15
C SER A 42 -7.14 -5.62 -1.96
N MET A 43 -6.92 -4.30 -2.03
CA MET A 43 -5.79 -3.76 -2.79
C MET A 43 -4.44 -4.17 -2.18
N ALA A 44 -4.32 -4.18 -0.86
CA ALA A 44 -3.09 -4.60 -0.18
C ALA A 44 -2.74 -6.07 -0.50
N ASP A 45 -3.74 -6.95 -0.48
CA ASP A 45 -3.55 -8.38 -0.80
C ASP A 45 -3.14 -8.57 -2.27
N ARG A 46 -3.73 -7.82 -3.21
CA ARG A 46 -3.34 -7.85 -4.63
C ARG A 46 -1.90 -7.41 -4.87
N ILE A 47 -1.51 -6.28 -4.26
CA ILE A 47 -0.16 -5.73 -4.40
C ILE A 47 0.88 -6.65 -3.78
N ILE A 48 0.65 -7.12 -2.55
CA ILE A 48 1.59 -7.99 -1.82
C ILE A 48 1.63 -9.40 -2.43
N GLY A 49 0.50 -9.89 -2.94
CA GLY A 49 0.39 -11.16 -3.66
C GLY A 49 1.05 -11.14 -5.04
N GLY A 50 1.50 -9.98 -5.52
CA GLY A 50 2.21 -9.84 -6.78
C GLY A 50 1.32 -9.80 -8.03
N GLU A 51 0.03 -9.49 -7.89
CA GLU A 51 -0.91 -9.40 -9.02
C GLU A 51 -0.41 -8.46 -10.13
N PHE A 52 0.33 -7.41 -9.75
CA PHE A 52 0.87 -6.40 -10.65
C PHE A 52 2.36 -6.59 -10.99
N ALA A 53 2.95 -7.77 -10.73
CA ALA A 53 4.37 -8.03 -10.98
C ALA A 53 4.81 -7.81 -12.44
N TYR A 54 3.87 -7.90 -13.38
CA TYR A 54 4.09 -7.73 -14.83
C TYR A 54 3.57 -6.39 -15.37
N ALA A 55 3.22 -5.43 -14.50
CA ALA A 55 2.83 -4.11 -14.95
C ALA A 55 3.96 -3.43 -15.74
N ASP A 56 3.58 -2.60 -16.72
CA ASP A 56 4.54 -1.83 -17.51
C ASP A 56 5.38 -0.91 -16.62
N LYS A 57 6.70 -0.94 -16.80
CA LYS A 57 7.66 -0.27 -15.91
C LYS A 57 8.03 1.08 -16.50
N LYS A 58 7.39 2.14 -16.01
CA LYS A 58 7.68 3.52 -16.41
C LYS A 58 8.43 4.27 -15.31
N ILE A 59 9.47 5.00 -15.69
CA ILE A 59 10.21 5.92 -14.82
C ILE A 59 9.79 7.35 -15.18
N SER A 60 9.19 8.06 -14.23
CA SER A 60 8.96 9.51 -14.35
C SER A 60 10.07 10.26 -13.60
N ARG A 61 10.78 11.15 -14.28
CA ARG A 61 11.74 12.09 -13.67
C ARG A 61 11.16 13.48 -13.89
N GLN A 62 10.89 14.23 -12.81
CA GLN A 62 10.56 15.64 -12.96
C GLN A 62 11.82 16.37 -13.46
N PRO A 63 11.76 17.09 -14.59
CA PRO A 63 12.82 18.04 -14.92
C PRO A 63 12.77 19.20 -13.92
N ASN A 64 13.95 19.68 -13.53
CA ASN A 64 14.13 20.88 -12.71
C ASN A 64 13.47 22.10 -13.35
#